data_AF-A0A5K1E5T8-F1
#
_entry.id   AF-A0A5K1E5T8-F1
#
_cell.length_a   1.000
_cell.length_b   1.000
_cell.length_c   1.000
_cell.angle_alpha   90.00
_cell.angle_beta   90.00
_cell.angle_gamma   90.00
#
_symmetry.space_group_name_H-M   'P 1'
#
loop_
_entity.id
_entity.type
_entity.pdbx_description
1 polymer ?
#
loop_
_entity_poly.entity_id
_entity_poly.type
_entity_poly.pdbx_seq_one_letter_code
_entity_poly.pdbx_strand_id
1 'polypeptide(L)' 'ANVVSLSHQITNFQNATLPDLKSQLNSSSELSAYLAQSIFLVSSGGVDYLSNCLQSGRIECQLEEFTELLVGNYSQELK' A
#
# COMPACT_ATOMS: atom_id res chain seq x y z
N ALA A 1 11.62 -15.62 3.13
CA ALA A 1 10.22 -15.17 2.93
C ALA A 1 10.15 -14.51 1.55
N ASN A 2 9.11 -14.80 0.76
CA ASN A 2 8.94 -14.16 -0.55
C ASN A 2 8.13 -12.86 -0.31
N VAL A 3 8.79 -11.70 -0.37
CA VAL A 3 8.15 -10.41 -0.13
C VAL A 3 7.34 -10.02 -1.37
N VAL A 4 6.06 -9.72 -1.19
CA VAL A 4 5.17 -9.30 -2.29
C VAL A 4 5.24 -7.78 -2.40
N SER A 5 5.59 -7.26 -3.58
CA SER A 5 5.63 -5.81 -3.83
C SER A 5 4.26 -5.17 -3.65
N LEU A 6 4.20 -3.87 -3.33
CA LEU A 6 2.93 -3.16 -3.22
C LEU A 6 2.13 -3.24 -4.53
N SER A 7 2.77 -3.06 -5.68
CA SER A 7 2.13 -3.21 -6.99
C SER A 7 1.44 -4.56 -7.19
N HIS A 8 2.05 -5.64 -6.71
CA HIS A 8 1.47 -6.97 -6.77
C HIS A 8 0.35 -7.15 -5.74
N GLN A 9 0.46 -6.55 -4.55
CA GLN A 9 -0.65 -6.50 -3.57
C GLN A 9 -1.87 -5.74 -4.11
N ILE A 10 -1.67 -4.59 -4.78
CA ILE A 10 -2.73 -3.84 -5.46
C ILE A 10 -3.38 -4.69 -6.55
N THR A 11 -2.57 -5.36 -7.38
CA THR A 11 -3.06 -6.27 -8.43
C THR A 11 -3.91 -7.40 -7.82
N ASN A 12 -3.48 -7.99 -6.71
CA ASN A 12 -4.24 -9.02 -6.02
C ASN A 12 -5.56 -8.49 -5.45
N PHE A 13 -5.55 -7.28 -4.88
CA PHE A 13 -6.76 -6.63 -4.41
C PHE A 13 -7.76 -6.40 -5.56
N GLN A 14 -7.29 -5.92 -6.71
CA GLN A 14 -8.13 -5.66 -7.88
C GLN A 14 -8.69 -6.95 -8.50
N ASN A 15 -7.88 -8.00 -8.60
CA ASN A 15 -8.23 -9.20 -9.35
C ASN A 15 -8.89 -10.30 -8.51
N ALA A 16 -8.72 -10.29 -7.19
CA ALA A 16 -9.31 -11.27 -6.29
C ALA A 16 -10.28 -10.63 -5.30
N THR A 17 -9.81 -9.66 -4.50
CA THR A 17 -10.62 -9.11 -3.40
C THR A 17 -11.83 -8.31 -3.91
N LEU A 18 -11.68 -7.46 -4.93
CA LEU A 18 -12.79 -6.66 -5.46
C LEU A 18 -13.89 -7.54 -6.09
N PRO A 19 -13.59 -8.54 -6.93
CA PRO A 19 -14.60 -9.48 -7.42
C PRO A 19 -15.32 -10.24 -6.30
N ASP A 20 -14.57 -10.74 -5.30
CA ASP A 20 -15.16 -11.47 -4.18
C ASP A 20 -16.08 -10.57 -3.35
N LEU A 21 -15.64 -9.34 -3.05
CA LEU A 21 -16.46 -8.35 -2.36
C LEU A 21 -17.70 -7.97 -3.18
N LYS A 22 -17.54 -7.79 -4.50
CA LYS A 22 -18.66 -7.53 -5.41
C LYS A 22 -19.67 -8.66 -5.39
N SER A 23 -19.25 -9.92 -5.29
CA SER A 23 -20.16 -11.06 -5.23
C SER A 23 -21.02 -11.09 -3.95
N GLN A 24 -20.53 -10.46 -2.88
CA GLN A 24 -21.23 -10.33 -1.60
C GLN A 24 -22.16 -9.11 -1.55
N LEU A 25 -22.05 -8.21 -2.53
CA LEU A 25 -22.87 -7.01 -2.66
C LEU A 25 -23.83 -7.19 -3.85
N ASN A 26 -25.07 -6.70 -3.73
CA ASN A 26 -26.11 -6.98 -4.71
C ASN A 26 -25.97 -6.13 -5.99
N SER A 27 -25.05 -5.16 -6.02
CA SER A 27 -24.85 -4.28 -7.16
C SER A 27 -23.48 -3.60 -7.21
N SER A 28 -23.10 -3.14 -8.40
CA SER A 28 -21.91 -2.28 -8.59
C SER A 28 -22.02 -0.95 -7.85
N SER A 29 -23.22 -0.38 -7.69
CA SER A 29 -23.41 0.89 -6.96
C SER A 29 -23.16 0.72 -5.45
N GLU A 30 -23.58 -0.40 -4.88
CA GLU A 30 -23.28 -0.73 -3.48
C GLU A 30 -21.79 -0.94 -3.26
N LEU A 31 -21.10 -1.61 -4.18
CA LEU A 31 -19.64 -1.73 -4.12
C LEU A 31 -18.95 -0.36 -4.12
N SER A 32 -19.33 0.53 -5.03
CA SER A 32 -18.77 1.89 -5.07
C SER A 32 -19.05 2.66 -3.78
N ALA A 33 -20.27 2.58 -3.23
CA ALA A 33 -20.63 3.23 -1.98
C ALA A 33 -19.87 2.65 -0.78
N TYR A 34 -19.62 1.35 -0.76
CA TYR A 34 -18.85 0.67 0.28
C TYR A 34 -17.37 1.10 0.24
N LEU A 35 -16.76 1.08 -0.96
CA LEU A 35 -15.37 1.49 -1.14
C LEU A 35 -15.17 2.98 -0.80
N ALA A 36 -16.13 3.85 -1.13
CA ALA A 36 -16.07 5.27 -0.80
C ALA A 36 -16.08 5.57 0.71
N GLN A 37 -16.57 4.63 1.53
CA GLN A 37 -16.60 4.74 2.99
C GLN A 37 -15.49 3.91 3.68
N SER A 38 -14.67 3.21 2.90
CA SER A 38 -13.63 2.32 3.40
C SER A 38 -12.33 3.08 3.69
N ILE A 39 -11.60 2.63 4.71
CA ILE A 39 -10.23 3.08 4.99
C ILE A 39 -9.28 2.00 4.47
N PHE A 40 -8.33 2.42 3.62
CA PHE A 40 -7.26 1.56 3.13
C PHE A 40 -6.01 1.79 3.97
N LEU A 41 -5.53 0.73 4.64
CA LEU A 41 -4.30 0.76 5.41
C LEU A 41 -3.17 0.11 4.62
N VAL A 42 -2.11 0.88 4.36
CA VAL A 42 -0.84 0.35 3.83
C VAL A 42 0.16 0.32 4.99
N SER A 43 0.67 -0.87 5.29
CA SER A 43 1.70 -1.06 6.32
C SER A 43 3.00 -1.50 5.67
N SER A 44 4.06 -0.73 5.85
CA SER A 44 5.44 -1.13 5.53
C SER A 44 6.19 -1.50 6.81
N GLY A 45 7.18 -2.38 6.71
CA GLY A 45 7.89 -2.92 7.87
C GLY A 45 9.05 -2.03 8.32
N GLY A 46 9.36 -2.02 9.62
CA GLY A 46 10.51 -1.26 10.17
C GLY A 46 11.88 -1.69 9.65
N VAL A 47 12.00 -2.88 9.04
CA VAL A 47 13.24 -3.34 8.38
C VAL A 47 13.48 -2.60 7.07
N ASP A 48 12.42 -2.15 6.38
CA ASP A 48 12.52 -1.38 5.13
C ASP A 48 13.11 0.01 5.40
N TYR A 49 12.76 0.61 6.54
CA TYR A 49 13.36 1.84 7.05
C TYR A 49 14.85 1.65 7.29
N LEU A 50 15.24 0.70 8.15
CA LEU A 50 16.64 0.45 8.47
C LEU A 50 17.47 0.13 7.21
N SER A 51 16.94 -0.69 6.30
CA SER A 51 17.62 -1.08 5.07
C SER A 51 17.87 0.11 4.14
N ASN A 52 16.88 0.99 3.95
CA ASN A 52 17.06 2.19 3.12
C ASN A 52 18.09 3.16 3.72
N CYS A 53 18.10 3.31 5.05
CA CYS A 53 19.06 4.16 5.76
C CYS A 53 20.49 3.63 5.65
N LEU A 54 20.66 2.32 5.82
CA LEU A 54 21.96 1.67 5.72
C LEU A 54 22.49 1.66 4.27
N GLN A 55 21.63 1.48 3.27
CA GLN A 55 22.02 1.53 1.85
C GLN A 55 22.47 2.93 1.40
N SER A 56 21.96 3.98 2.02
CA SER A 56 22.37 5.36 1.72
C SER A 56 23.64 5.80 2.47
N GLY A 57 24.28 4.90 3.24
CA GLY A 57 25.51 5.16 3.98
C GLY A 57 25.33 6.12 5.16
N ARG A 58 24.08 6.40 5.55
CA ARG A 58 23.75 7.29 6.67
C ARG A 58 23.63 6.48 7.95
N ILE A 59 24.22 6.98 9.04
CA ILE A 59 24.15 6.36 10.38
C ILE A 59 22.77 6.58 11.02
N GLU A 60 22.09 7.67 10.65
CA GLU A 60 20.71 7.97 11.02
C GLU A 60 19.92 8.42 9.79
N CYS A 61 18.72 7.87 9.59
CA CYS A 61 17.72 8.55 8.76
C CYS A 61 16.95 9.52 9.64
N GLN A 62 16.75 10.74 9.14
CA GLN A 62 15.69 11.56 9.68
C GLN A 62 14.36 10.90 9.30
N LEU A 63 13.57 10.53 10.33
CA LEU A 63 12.27 9.87 10.15
C LEU A 63 11.35 10.66 9.21
N GLU A 64 11.43 11.98 9.25
CA GLU A 64 10.67 12.89 8.40
C GLU A 64 11.01 12.71 6.91
N GLU A 65 12.30 12.74 6.53
CA GLU A 65 12.76 12.56 5.14
C GLU A 65 12.36 11.19 4.57
N PHE A 66 12.45 10.13 5.39
CA PHE A 66 11.99 8.80 4.98
C PHE A 66 10.47 8.73 4.82
N THR A 67 9.72 9.39 5.71
CA THR A 67 8.26 9.46 5.64
C THR A 67 7.83 10.21 4.37
N GLU A 68 8.49 11.32 4.03
CA GLU A 68 8.25 12.05 2.79
C GLU A 68 8.52 11.19 1.55
N LEU A 69 9.63 10.45 1.53
CA LEU A 69 9.97 9.54 0.43
C LEU A 69 8.94 8.41 0.29
N LEU A 70 8.52 7.80 1.40
CA LEU A 70 7.48 6.77 1.39
C LEU A 70 6.15 7.33 0.85
N VAL A 71 5.71 8.47 1.38
CA VAL A 71 4.47 9.13 0.93
C VAL A 71 4.58 9.46 -0.56
N GLY A 72 5.72 9.99 -1.01
CA GLY A 72 5.97 10.33 -2.42
C GLY A 72 5.87 9.12 -3.34
N ASN A 73 6.60 8.04 -3.03
CA ASN A 73 6.59 6.82 -3.84
C ASN A 73 5.20 6.16 -3.83
N TYR A 74 4.57 6.00 -2.68
CA TYR A 74 3.24 5.40 -2.60
C TYR A 74 2.18 6.25 -3.28
N SER A 75 2.25 7.58 -3.19
CA SER A 75 1.33 8.46 -3.92
C SER A 75 1.48 8.35 -5.43
N GLN A 76 2.65 7.93 -5.95
CA GLN A 76 2.81 7.66 -7.38
C GLN A 76 2.25 6.29 -7.77
N GLU A 77 2.44 5.26 -6.94
CA GLU A 77 1.93 3.91 -7.21
C GLU A 77 0.39 3.78 -7.05
N LEU A 78 -0.23 4.70 -6.31
CA LEU A 78 -1.68 4.72 -6.07
C LEU A 78 -2.47 5.61 -7.06
N LYS A 79 -1.80 6.26 -8.02
CA LYS A 79 -2.43 7.03 -9.11
C LYS A 79 -2.75 6.14 -10.30
#